data_AF-A0A7S0VCQ2-F1
#
_entry.id   AF-A0A7S0VCQ2-F1
#
_cell.length_a   1.000
_cell.length_b   1.000
_cell.length_c   1.000
_cell.angle_alpha   90.00
_cell.angle_beta   90.00
_cell.angle_gamma   90.00
#
_symmetry.space_group_name_H-M   'P 1'
#
loop_
_entity.id
_entity.type
_entity.pdbx_description
1 polymer ?
#
loop_
_entity_poly.entity_id
_entity_poly.type
_entity_poly.pdbx_seq_one_letter_code
_entity_poly.pdbx_strand_id
1 'polypeptide(L)'
;GNGTLQEDEEEAVNVGEALAAAGASWTIVLLLAVSSLLLGTLWLLLLGEFTTTLMYASLLLLPLALAAASGYLFLAPGGGHPRWGGVLAAAAALSVVFLWWARERLEITTALLTVASQALCANYSLVAIAIGLSCIQIVWLGLCFLFVGLSFMSGQAVIAPVVAFSDSVGSARCMWQTDGWAYAGMLFIVLMMLWTNAVLSDVKRFVISAGIALWYANPSSISPVVPGEEGEQRRAPSGEFKRAWGSNSLMVLDWALSCSFGTLCISSLVTVPAEIVRWLFQPPPRDDSMWGEGTFEPDEDLEPPGCVDRVRAWYEGCCRSLWRAAGLESLMGFVDRMAVPMAAISAYPFCHSAKTVSYLMASNDLAEVVADRTSAWVLRVGSLVLAFCSAVSAALLYTEYVRWAMGGGGD
;
A
#
# COMPACT_ATOMS: atom_id res chain seq x y z
N GLY A 1 38.46 -1.12 -56.92
CA GLY A 1 39.22 -2.18 -56.24
C GLY A 1 39.36 -1.79 -54.79
N ASN A 2 38.97 -2.69 -53.90
CA ASN A 2 39.17 -2.70 -52.45
C ASN A 2 38.84 -1.43 -51.66
N GLY A 3 37.63 -1.41 -51.13
CA GLY A 3 37.25 -0.62 -49.96
C GLY A 3 35.87 -1.07 -49.52
N THR A 4 35.65 -1.16 -48.21
CA THR A 4 34.36 -1.37 -47.52
C THR A 4 33.79 -2.80 -47.51
N LEU A 5 34.42 -3.68 -46.73
CA LEU A 5 33.82 -4.90 -46.14
C LEU A 5 34.49 -5.17 -44.77
N GLN A 6 34.63 -4.13 -43.95
CA GLN A 6 35.30 -4.24 -42.64
C GLN A 6 34.64 -3.37 -41.55
N GLU A 7 33.39 -2.94 -41.73
CA GLU A 7 32.63 -2.18 -40.72
C GLU A 7 31.46 -2.99 -40.11
N ASP A 8 31.15 -4.20 -40.60
CA ASP A 8 30.01 -4.99 -40.10
C ASP A 8 30.40 -6.01 -38.99
N GLU A 9 31.68 -6.18 -38.65
CA GLU A 9 32.12 -7.11 -37.60
C GLU A 9 32.33 -6.45 -36.22
N GLU A 10 32.37 -5.12 -36.13
CA GLU A 10 32.56 -4.41 -34.85
C GLU A 10 31.24 -4.22 -34.06
N GLU A 11 30.08 -4.39 -34.70
CA GLU A 11 28.77 -4.21 -34.04
C GLU A 11 28.26 -5.51 -33.36
N ALA A 12 28.82 -6.68 -33.71
CA ALA A 12 28.43 -7.96 -33.13
C ALA A 12 29.00 -8.24 -31.73
N VAL A 13 29.99 -7.45 -31.27
CA VAL A 13 30.72 -7.68 -30.01
C VAL A 13 29.95 -7.18 -28.77
N ASN A 14 28.96 -6.29 -28.89
CA ASN A 14 28.30 -5.69 -27.72
C ASN A 14 27.03 -6.40 -27.23
N VAL A 15 26.48 -7.37 -27.97
CA VAL A 15 25.24 -8.06 -27.57
C VAL A 15 25.51 -9.06 -26.44
N GLY A 16 26.68 -9.73 -26.47
CA GLY A 16 27.09 -10.69 -25.44
C GLY A 16 27.38 -10.03 -24.09
N GLU A 17 28.09 -8.89 -24.09
CA GLU A 17 28.35 -8.11 -22.89
C GLU A 17 27.09 -7.45 -22.33
N ALA A 18 26.19 -6.95 -23.20
CA ALA A 18 24.89 -6.43 -22.78
C ALA A 18 23.99 -7.52 -22.17
N LEU A 19 24.00 -8.74 -22.70
CA LEU A 19 23.27 -9.87 -22.10
C LEU A 19 23.90 -10.32 -20.77
N ALA A 20 25.23 -10.29 -20.65
CA ALA A 20 25.92 -10.61 -19.40
C ALA A 20 25.65 -9.54 -18.32
N ALA A 21 25.65 -8.26 -18.67
CA ALA A 21 25.28 -7.16 -17.79
C ALA A 21 23.79 -7.22 -17.39
N ALA A 22 22.91 -7.55 -18.33
CA ALA A 22 21.50 -7.80 -18.05
C ALA A 22 21.31 -9.00 -17.09
N GLY A 23 22.07 -10.08 -17.29
CA GLY A 23 22.08 -11.25 -16.41
C GLY A 23 22.51 -10.92 -14.98
N ALA A 24 23.53 -10.09 -14.82
CA ALA A 24 23.99 -9.63 -13.50
C ALA A 24 23.01 -8.67 -12.80
N SER A 25 22.26 -7.86 -13.55
CA SER A 25 21.23 -7.00 -12.96
C SER A 25 20.04 -7.79 -12.41
N TRP A 26 19.63 -8.86 -13.09
CA TRP A 26 18.52 -9.70 -12.67
C TRP A 26 18.81 -10.45 -11.37
N THR A 27 20.04 -10.92 -11.17
CA THR A 27 20.43 -11.62 -9.93
C THR A 27 20.37 -10.72 -8.71
N ILE A 28 20.79 -9.44 -8.84
CA ILE A 28 20.70 -8.45 -7.76
C ILE A 28 19.24 -8.18 -7.38
N VAL A 29 18.37 -7.97 -8.37
CA VAL A 29 16.93 -7.76 -8.15
C VAL A 29 16.29 -8.98 -7.48
N LEU A 30 16.64 -10.19 -7.94
CA LEU A 30 16.10 -11.42 -7.37
C LEU A 30 16.58 -11.62 -5.92
N LEU A 31 17.86 -11.33 -5.62
CA LEU A 31 18.42 -11.43 -4.27
C LEU A 31 17.79 -10.38 -3.33
N LEU A 32 17.53 -9.17 -3.81
CA LEU A 32 16.78 -8.13 -3.08
C LEU A 32 15.33 -8.56 -2.80
N ALA A 33 14.65 -9.14 -3.79
CA ALA A 33 13.28 -9.63 -3.63
C ALA A 33 13.21 -10.77 -2.61
N VAL A 34 14.11 -11.75 -2.71
CA VAL A 34 14.18 -12.89 -1.79
C VAL A 34 14.56 -12.43 -0.39
N SER A 35 15.56 -11.57 -0.24
CA SER A 35 15.94 -11.04 1.08
C SER A 35 14.82 -10.21 1.72
N SER A 36 14.09 -9.41 0.95
CA SER A 36 12.90 -8.69 1.46
C SER A 36 11.79 -9.64 1.89
N LEU A 37 11.55 -10.73 1.14
CA LEU A 37 10.56 -11.74 1.51
C LEU A 37 10.95 -12.47 2.78
N LEU A 38 12.22 -12.91 2.89
CA LEU A 38 12.75 -13.58 4.08
C LEU A 38 12.75 -12.67 5.31
N LEU A 39 13.12 -11.40 5.14
CA LEU A 39 13.10 -10.43 6.23
C LEU A 39 11.66 -10.13 6.67
N GLY A 40 10.73 -10.01 5.72
CA GLY A 40 9.32 -9.81 5.99
C GLY A 40 8.69 -11.02 6.70
N THR A 41 8.97 -12.24 6.26
CA THR A 41 8.47 -13.46 6.93
C THR A 41 9.08 -13.63 8.31
N LEU A 42 10.39 -13.42 8.46
CA LEU A 42 11.07 -13.43 9.75
C LEU A 42 10.47 -12.39 10.71
N TRP A 43 10.20 -11.17 10.22
CA TRP A 43 9.55 -10.13 10.99
C TRP A 43 8.17 -10.54 11.49
N LEU A 44 7.36 -11.18 10.63
CA LEU A 44 6.04 -11.70 11.01
C LEU A 44 6.13 -12.83 12.05
N LEU A 45 7.13 -13.71 11.94
CA LEU A 45 7.38 -14.76 12.93
C LEU A 45 7.79 -14.17 14.28
N LEU A 46 8.68 -13.18 14.27
CA LEU A 46 9.09 -12.46 15.48
C LEU A 46 7.93 -11.68 16.12
N LEU A 47 7.03 -11.13 15.31
CA LEU A 47 5.78 -10.51 15.78
C LEU A 47 4.83 -11.51 16.45
N GLY A 48 4.94 -12.80 16.18
CA GLY A 48 4.13 -13.83 16.85
C GLY A 48 4.63 -14.13 18.26
N GLU A 49 5.96 -14.25 18.43
CA GLU A 49 6.57 -14.68 19.69
C GLU A 49 6.95 -13.50 20.61
N PHE A 50 7.34 -12.36 20.04
CA PHE A 50 7.93 -11.23 20.78
C PHE A 50 7.24 -9.89 20.47
N THR A 51 5.92 -9.87 20.27
CA THR A 51 5.16 -8.68 19.87
C THR A 51 5.47 -7.44 20.71
N THR A 52 5.49 -7.59 22.04
CA THR A 52 5.72 -6.48 22.97
C THR A 52 7.12 -5.90 22.79
N THR A 53 8.15 -6.73 22.87
CA THR A 53 9.54 -6.33 22.71
C THR A 53 9.79 -5.70 21.33
N LEU A 54 9.23 -6.28 20.28
CA LEU A 54 9.41 -5.82 18.91
C LEU A 54 8.68 -4.50 18.66
N MET A 55 7.50 -4.29 19.23
CA MET A 55 6.79 -3.01 19.14
C MET A 55 7.56 -1.90 19.87
N TYR A 56 8.04 -2.14 21.09
CA TYR A 56 8.87 -1.16 21.79
C TYR A 56 10.19 -0.91 21.08
N ALA A 57 10.85 -1.95 20.56
CA ALA A 57 12.09 -1.81 19.82
C ALA A 57 11.90 -1.01 18.53
N SER A 58 10.84 -1.28 17.75
CA SER A 58 10.55 -0.54 16.51
C SER A 58 10.18 0.92 16.77
N LEU A 59 9.41 1.21 17.82
CA LEU A 59 9.10 2.57 18.25
C LEU A 59 10.33 3.33 18.74
N LEU A 60 11.25 2.66 19.44
CA LEU A 60 12.53 3.25 19.88
C LEU A 60 13.55 3.39 18.75
N LEU A 61 13.44 2.57 17.69
CA LEU A 61 14.39 2.60 16.57
C LEU A 61 14.34 3.93 15.83
N LEU A 62 13.17 4.56 15.70
CA LEU A 62 13.03 5.83 15.01
C LEU A 62 13.70 7.01 15.73
N PRO A 63 13.43 7.32 17.02
CA PRO A 63 14.16 8.36 17.74
C PRO A 63 15.66 8.07 17.73
N LEU A 64 16.05 6.80 17.83
CA LEU A 64 17.46 6.40 17.78
C LEU A 64 18.07 6.69 16.41
N ALA A 65 17.37 6.39 15.31
CA ALA A 65 17.81 6.69 13.95
C ALA A 65 17.92 8.19 13.71
N LEU A 66 16.94 8.98 14.17
CA LEU A 66 16.96 10.44 14.11
C LEU A 66 18.12 11.03 14.93
N ALA A 67 18.36 10.49 16.13
CA ALA A 67 19.48 10.89 16.97
C ALA A 67 20.83 10.53 16.33
N ALA A 68 20.98 9.33 15.77
CA ALA A 68 22.18 8.91 15.07
C ALA A 68 22.45 9.78 13.83
N ALA A 69 21.41 10.07 13.03
CA ALA A 69 21.51 10.98 11.88
C ALA A 69 21.90 12.40 12.32
N SER A 70 21.35 12.89 13.44
CA SER A 70 21.74 14.18 14.01
C SER A 70 23.21 14.21 14.42
N GLY A 71 23.68 13.17 15.11
CA GLY A 71 25.06 13.03 15.55
C GLY A 71 26.03 12.96 14.37
N TYR A 72 25.67 12.21 13.32
CA TYR A 72 26.45 12.16 12.08
C TYR A 72 26.57 13.56 11.44
N LEU A 73 25.48 14.32 11.33
CA LEU A 73 25.52 15.68 10.76
C LEU A 73 26.33 16.66 11.61
N PHE A 74 26.39 16.48 12.94
CA PHE A 74 27.23 17.30 13.81
C PHE A 74 28.72 16.94 13.73
N LEU A 75 29.04 15.65 13.55
CA LEU A 75 30.41 15.12 13.62
C LEU A 75 31.08 14.98 12.25
N ALA A 76 30.32 15.04 11.16
CA ALA A 76 30.86 14.86 9.82
C ALA A 76 31.92 15.93 9.48
N PRO A 77 33.16 15.52 9.14
CA PRO A 77 34.23 16.43 8.77
C PRO A 77 33.90 17.08 7.42
N GLY A 78 33.46 18.34 7.45
CA GLY A 78 33.01 19.07 6.26
C GLY A 78 31.98 20.18 6.49
N GLY A 79 31.48 20.36 7.73
CA GLY A 79 30.70 21.56 8.08
C GLY A 79 29.24 21.58 7.60
N GLY A 80 28.61 20.42 7.46
CA GLY A 80 27.24 20.29 6.94
C GLY A 80 26.15 20.67 7.93
N HIS A 81 25.98 21.95 8.20
CA HIS A 81 24.75 22.57 8.71
C HIS A 81 24.30 22.13 10.14
N PRO A 82 24.89 22.70 11.21
CA PRO A 82 24.50 22.42 12.60
C PRO A 82 23.02 22.71 12.91
N ARG A 83 22.36 23.55 12.09
CA ARG A 83 20.93 23.82 12.18
C ARG A 83 20.09 22.56 11.92
N TRP A 84 20.42 21.76 10.91
CA TRP A 84 19.68 20.53 10.59
C TRP A 84 19.94 19.42 11.60
N GLY A 85 21.18 19.30 12.09
CA GLY A 85 21.50 18.42 13.21
C GLY A 85 20.67 18.77 14.46
N GLY A 86 20.57 20.06 14.80
CA GLY A 86 19.77 20.52 15.93
C GLY A 86 18.27 20.24 15.76
N VAL A 87 17.72 20.45 14.57
CA VAL A 87 16.32 20.13 14.26
C VAL A 87 16.04 18.64 14.39
N LEU A 88 16.93 17.78 13.88
CA LEU A 88 16.78 16.32 14.00
C LEU A 88 16.93 15.83 15.44
N ALA A 89 17.85 16.42 16.22
CA ALA A 89 18.00 16.12 17.64
C ALA A 89 16.76 16.55 18.45
N ALA A 90 16.21 17.74 18.16
CA ALA A 90 14.96 18.20 18.76
C ALA A 90 13.78 17.31 18.37
N ALA A 91 13.69 16.88 17.11
CA ALA A 91 12.68 15.92 16.65
C ALA A 91 12.82 14.56 17.35
N ALA A 92 14.05 14.06 17.51
CA ALA A 92 14.33 12.83 18.26
C ALA A 92 13.87 12.97 19.72
N ALA A 93 14.23 14.06 20.41
CA ALA A 93 13.81 14.32 21.78
C ALA A 93 12.28 14.42 21.92
N LEU A 94 11.63 15.18 21.02
CA LEU A 94 10.17 15.29 20.99
C LEU A 94 9.50 13.93 20.73
N SER A 95 10.05 13.10 19.86
CA SER A 95 9.51 11.76 19.62
C SER A 95 9.65 10.85 20.85
N VAL A 96 10.73 10.96 21.63
CA VAL A 96 10.87 10.23 22.92
C VAL A 96 9.86 10.72 23.94
N VAL A 97 9.68 12.03 24.08
CA VAL A 97 8.68 12.62 24.99
C VAL A 97 7.27 12.19 24.58
N PHE A 98 6.98 12.18 23.29
CA PHE A 98 5.72 11.69 22.74
C PHE A 98 5.49 10.20 23.07
N LEU A 99 6.50 9.34 22.88
CA LEU A 99 6.42 7.93 23.24
C LEU A 99 6.21 7.71 24.74
N TRP A 100 6.85 8.53 25.57
CA TRP A 100 6.67 8.49 27.02
C TRP A 100 5.24 8.85 27.41
N TRP A 101 4.69 9.91 26.81
CA TRP A 101 3.31 10.33 27.06
C TRP A 101 2.28 9.32 26.53
N ALA A 102 2.58 8.68 25.41
CA ALA A 102 1.73 7.66 24.80
C ALA A 102 1.83 6.27 25.45
N ARG A 103 2.66 6.07 26.48
CA ARG A 103 3.00 4.75 27.04
C ARG A 103 1.79 3.89 27.41
N GLU A 104 0.82 4.45 28.14
CA GLU A 104 -0.37 3.70 28.58
C GLU A 104 -1.22 3.24 27.39
N ARG A 105 -1.29 4.05 26.33
CA ARG A 105 -2.03 3.68 25.10
C ARG A 105 -1.28 2.66 24.26
N LEU A 106 0.05 2.78 24.21
CA LEU A 106 0.91 1.79 23.57
C LEU A 106 0.72 0.40 24.20
N GLU A 107 0.46 0.31 25.51
CA GLU A 107 0.18 -0.97 26.16
C GLU A 107 -1.11 -1.61 25.66
N ILE A 108 -2.18 -0.83 25.49
CA ILE A 108 -3.43 -1.30 24.88
C ILE A 108 -3.20 -1.74 23.43
N THR A 109 -2.47 -0.93 22.64
CA THR A 109 -2.14 -1.28 21.27
C THR A 109 -1.25 -2.52 21.19
N THR A 110 -0.29 -2.71 22.10
CA THR A 110 0.48 -3.97 22.18
C THR A 110 -0.42 -5.14 22.46
N ALA A 111 -1.38 -5.00 23.36
CA ALA A 111 -2.28 -6.10 23.72
C ALA A 111 -3.13 -6.50 22.51
N LEU A 112 -3.72 -5.52 21.81
CA LEU A 112 -4.49 -5.76 20.58
C LEU A 112 -3.63 -6.36 19.46
N LEU A 113 -2.43 -5.82 19.25
CA LEU A 113 -1.51 -6.31 18.22
C LEU A 113 -1.03 -7.73 18.56
N THR A 114 -0.86 -8.06 19.83
CA THR A 114 -0.48 -9.40 20.29
C THR A 114 -1.58 -10.40 20.04
N VAL A 115 -2.84 -10.05 20.31
CA VAL A 115 -3.98 -10.92 19.97
C VAL A 115 -4.08 -11.10 18.46
N ALA A 116 -3.92 -10.03 17.69
CA ALA A 116 -3.94 -10.08 16.24
C ALA A 116 -2.78 -10.90 15.64
N SER A 117 -1.57 -10.78 16.19
CA SER A 117 -0.40 -11.53 15.73
C SER A 117 -0.54 -13.01 16.05
N GLN A 118 -1.03 -13.37 17.24
CA GLN A 118 -1.35 -14.75 17.59
C GLN A 118 -2.43 -15.34 16.68
N ALA A 119 -3.48 -14.59 16.38
CA ALA A 119 -4.50 -14.99 15.41
C ALA A 119 -3.91 -15.22 14.01
N LEU A 120 -2.99 -14.35 13.58
CA LEU A 120 -2.32 -14.46 12.29
C LEU A 120 -1.35 -15.66 12.25
N CYS A 121 -0.58 -15.91 13.31
CA CYS A 121 0.30 -17.07 13.45
C CYS A 121 -0.49 -18.38 13.54
N ALA A 122 -1.70 -18.37 14.10
CA ALA A 122 -2.57 -19.54 14.03
C ALA A 122 -3.04 -19.86 12.60
N ASN A 123 -2.99 -18.87 11.69
CA ASN A 123 -3.50 -18.96 10.33
C ASN A 123 -2.46 -18.49 9.29
N TYR A 124 -1.27 -19.10 9.30
CA TYR A 124 -0.20 -18.78 8.33
C TYR A 124 -0.64 -18.86 6.86
N SER A 125 -1.66 -19.66 6.55
CA SER A 125 -2.21 -19.78 5.21
C SER A 125 -2.83 -18.46 4.69
N LEU A 126 -3.35 -17.58 5.55
CA LEU A 126 -3.81 -16.25 5.15
C LEU A 126 -2.66 -15.37 4.68
N VAL A 127 -1.52 -15.42 5.39
CA VAL A 127 -0.30 -14.70 5.00
C VAL A 127 0.23 -15.24 3.68
N ALA A 128 0.29 -16.57 3.54
CA ALA A 128 0.75 -17.22 2.31
C ALA A 128 -0.12 -16.84 1.11
N ILE A 129 -1.45 -16.83 1.26
CA ILE A 129 -2.38 -16.41 0.19
C ILE A 129 -2.18 -14.92 -0.13
N ALA A 130 -2.04 -14.06 0.88
CA ALA A 130 -1.82 -12.62 0.67
C ALA A 130 -0.50 -12.34 -0.08
N ILE A 131 0.57 -13.06 0.26
CA ILE A 131 1.86 -12.99 -0.46
C ILE A 131 1.69 -13.55 -1.89
N GLY A 132 1.03 -14.70 -2.04
CA GLY A 132 0.78 -15.32 -3.35
C GLY A 132 0.01 -14.40 -4.30
N LEU A 133 -1.08 -13.78 -3.83
CA LEU A 133 -1.85 -12.79 -4.59
C LEU A 133 -1.00 -11.57 -4.97
N SER A 134 -0.13 -11.12 -4.06
CA SER A 134 0.77 -9.99 -4.33
C SER A 134 1.86 -10.36 -5.36
N CYS A 135 2.37 -11.59 -5.34
CA CYS A 135 3.31 -12.08 -6.35
C CYS A 135 2.65 -12.17 -7.74
N ILE A 136 1.42 -12.71 -7.82
CA ILE A 136 0.64 -12.74 -9.07
C ILE A 136 0.45 -11.32 -9.61
N GLN A 137 0.11 -10.37 -8.74
CA GLN A 137 -0.04 -8.96 -9.10
C GLN A 137 1.26 -8.36 -9.65
N ILE A 138 2.42 -8.62 -9.03
CA ILE A 138 3.72 -8.12 -9.51
C ILE A 138 4.05 -8.70 -10.88
N VAL A 139 3.87 -10.01 -11.08
CA VAL A 139 4.12 -10.67 -12.38
C VAL A 139 3.21 -10.08 -13.45
N TRP A 140 1.92 -9.91 -13.14
CA TRP A 140 0.95 -9.31 -14.05
C TRP A 140 1.31 -7.86 -14.42
N LEU A 141 1.66 -7.02 -13.44
CA LEU A 141 2.11 -5.65 -13.70
C LEU A 141 3.37 -5.64 -14.56
N GLY A 142 4.34 -6.52 -14.28
CA GLY A 142 5.54 -6.68 -15.09
C GLY A 142 5.23 -7.03 -16.55
N LEU A 143 4.29 -7.94 -16.78
CA LEU A 143 3.82 -8.28 -18.13
C LEU A 143 3.14 -7.09 -18.83
N CYS A 144 2.32 -6.31 -18.11
CA CYS A 144 1.72 -5.09 -18.66
C CYS A 144 2.78 -4.05 -19.05
N PHE A 145 3.76 -3.79 -18.19
CA PHE A 145 4.85 -2.85 -18.48
C PHE A 145 5.73 -3.34 -19.64
N LEU A 146 6.00 -4.64 -19.72
CA LEU A 146 6.72 -5.24 -20.84
C LEU A 146 5.94 -5.04 -22.15
N PHE A 147 4.62 -5.27 -22.15
CA PHE A 147 3.78 -5.01 -23.32
C PHE A 147 3.79 -3.53 -23.75
N VAL A 148 3.71 -2.60 -22.80
CA VAL A 148 3.83 -1.15 -23.08
C VAL A 148 5.21 -0.84 -23.68
N GLY A 149 6.28 -1.39 -23.10
CA GLY A 149 7.64 -1.23 -23.62
C GLY A 149 7.80 -1.75 -25.04
N LEU A 150 7.30 -2.96 -25.33
CA LEU A 150 7.30 -3.53 -26.68
C LEU A 150 6.45 -2.70 -27.66
N SER A 151 5.35 -2.10 -27.18
CA SER A 151 4.50 -1.21 -27.99
C SER A 151 5.22 0.09 -28.37
N PHE A 152 6.09 0.62 -27.51
CA PHE A 152 6.95 1.75 -27.87
C PHE A 152 8.02 1.36 -28.89
N MET A 153 8.51 0.12 -28.83
CA MET A 153 9.49 -0.43 -29.78
C MET A 153 8.86 -0.89 -31.11
N SER A 154 7.54 -1.00 -31.20
CA SER A 154 6.83 -1.20 -32.47
C SER A 154 6.58 0.15 -33.14
N GLY A 155 7.52 0.56 -33.97
CA GLY A 155 7.44 1.79 -34.74
C GLY A 155 8.43 1.76 -35.88
N GLN A 156 8.39 2.79 -36.71
CA GLN A 156 9.33 2.96 -37.81
C GLN A 156 10.10 4.26 -37.61
N ALA A 157 11.39 4.24 -37.94
CA ALA A 157 12.18 5.44 -38.02
C ALA A 157 11.79 6.20 -39.30
N VAL A 158 11.09 7.33 -39.13
CA VAL A 158 10.65 8.17 -40.24
C VAL A 158 11.51 9.43 -40.26
N ILE A 159 11.93 9.84 -41.46
CA ILE A 159 12.69 11.08 -41.66
C ILE A 159 11.68 12.23 -41.55
N ALA A 160 11.77 13.01 -40.48
CA ALA A 160 10.92 14.18 -40.32
C ALA A 160 11.31 15.24 -41.36
N PRO A 161 10.38 15.74 -42.21
CA PRO A 161 10.68 16.89 -43.02
C PRO A 161 10.95 18.07 -42.08
N VAL A 162 12.16 18.63 -42.16
CA VAL A 162 12.54 19.83 -41.40
C VAL A 162 11.61 20.94 -41.86
N VAL A 163 10.65 21.32 -41.02
CA VAL A 163 9.82 22.49 -41.27
C VAL A 163 10.78 23.68 -41.24
N ALA A 164 11.00 24.29 -42.40
CA ALA A 164 11.97 25.34 -42.63
C ALA A 164 11.62 26.61 -41.81
N PHE A 165 11.99 26.62 -40.53
CA PHE A 165 11.92 27.80 -39.66
C PHE A 165 13.29 28.30 -39.23
N SER A 166 14.37 27.69 -39.71
CA SER A 166 15.73 28.16 -39.49
C SER A 166 16.59 27.79 -40.69
N ASP A 167 17.15 28.80 -41.36
CA ASP A 167 18.07 28.73 -42.51
C ASP A 167 19.42 28.04 -42.20
N SER A 168 19.48 27.20 -41.17
CA SER A 168 20.65 26.36 -40.90
C SER A 168 20.51 25.05 -41.67
N VAL A 169 21.49 24.81 -42.55
CA VAL A 169 21.62 23.68 -43.46
C VAL A 169 21.32 22.33 -42.78
N GLY A 170 20.10 21.83 -42.95
CA GLY A 170 19.86 20.56 -43.64
C GLY A 170 20.30 19.24 -43.00
N SER A 171 20.41 19.11 -41.68
CA SER A 171 20.52 17.77 -41.07
C SER A 171 19.12 17.15 -40.92
N ALA A 172 18.76 16.24 -41.82
CA ALA A 172 17.58 15.39 -41.67
C ALA A 172 17.63 14.69 -40.30
N ARG A 173 16.64 14.93 -39.44
CA ARG A 173 16.56 14.29 -38.11
C ARG A 173 15.61 13.11 -38.20
N CYS A 174 16.12 11.90 -37.96
CA CYS A 174 15.28 10.71 -37.81
C CYS A 174 14.47 10.86 -36.52
N MET A 175 13.15 10.75 -36.63
CA MET A 175 12.25 10.66 -35.49
C MET A 175 11.62 9.27 -35.44
N TRP A 176 11.51 8.72 -34.24
CA TRP A 176 10.78 7.49 -34.02
C TRP A 176 9.29 7.78 -34.11
N GLN A 177 8.59 7.16 -35.06
CA GLN A 177 7.14 7.26 -35.19
C GLN A 177 6.52 5.92 -34.80
N THR A 178 5.88 5.89 -33.62
CA THR A 178 5.13 4.73 -33.15
C THR A 178 3.87 4.53 -34.00
N ASP A 179 3.53 3.28 -34.30
CA ASP A 179 2.34 2.96 -35.08
C ASP A 179 1.05 3.43 -34.39
N GLY A 180 0.05 3.82 -35.19
CA GLY A 180 -1.23 4.31 -34.67
C GLY A 180 -1.98 3.32 -33.78
N TRP A 181 -1.86 2.01 -34.06
CA TRP A 181 -2.50 0.95 -33.25
C TRP A 181 -1.88 0.81 -31.85
N ALA A 182 -0.60 1.16 -31.70
CA ALA A 182 0.11 1.04 -30.43
C ALA A 182 -0.52 1.94 -29.37
N TYR A 183 -0.99 3.14 -29.73
CA TYR A 183 -1.68 4.04 -28.80
C TYR A 183 -2.99 3.45 -28.28
N ALA A 184 -3.78 2.81 -29.16
CA ALA A 184 -5.01 2.13 -28.76
C ALA A 184 -4.70 0.92 -27.85
N GLY A 185 -3.66 0.16 -28.19
CA GLY A 185 -3.18 -0.96 -27.36
C GLY A 185 -2.69 -0.51 -25.98
N MET A 186 -1.93 0.57 -25.91
CA MET A 186 -1.44 1.18 -24.67
C MET A 186 -2.59 1.69 -23.79
N LEU A 187 -3.59 2.35 -24.37
CA LEU A 187 -4.76 2.79 -23.61
C LEU A 187 -5.53 1.59 -23.03
N PHE A 188 -5.74 0.55 -23.85
CA PHE A 188 -6.44 -0.65 -23.43
C PHE A 188 -5.70 -1.39 -22.31
N ILE A 189 -4.39 -1.59 -22.43
CA ILE A 189 -3.61 -2.29 -21.40
C ILE A 189 -3.56 -1.49 -20.10
N VAL A 190 -3.50 -0.15 -20.15
CA VAL A 190 -3.55 0.69 -18.95
C VAL A 190 -4.90 0.57 -18.24
N LEU A 191 -6.00 0.57 -18.99
CA LEU A 191 -7.34 0.35 -18.42
C LEU A 191 -7.46 -1.06 -17.80
N MET A 192 -6.98 -2.09 -18.50
CA MET A 192 -6.97 -3.46 -17.98
C MET A 192 -6.06 -3.60 -16.75
N MET A 193 -4.91 -2.94 -16.74
CA MET A 193 -3.98 -2.91 -15.61
C MET A 193 -4.64 -2.27 -14.38
N LEU A 194 -5.31 -1.13 -14.54
CA LEU A 194 -6.02 -0.45 -13.45
C LEU A 194 -7.17 -1.32 -12.90
N TRP A 195 -7.97 -1.89 -13.79
CA TRP A 195 -9.11 -2.73 -13.41
C TRP A 195 -8.67 -4.01 -12.69
N THR A 196 -7.73 -4.77 -13.26
CA THR A 196 -7.21 -6.00 -12.65
C THR A 196 -6.52 -5.75 -11.31
N ASN A 197 -5.83 -4.61 -11.17
CA ASN A 197 -5.24 -4.20 -9.90
C ASN A 197 -6.32 -3.93 -8.82
N ALA A 198 -7.42 -3.29 -9.20
CA ALA A 198 -8.56 -3.09 -8.31
C ALA A 198 -9.22 -4.43 -7.92
N VAL A 199 -9.48 -5.32 -8.88
CA VAL A 199 -10.01 -6.67 -8.62
C VAL A 199 -9.13 -7.45 -7.64
N LEU A 200 -7.82 -7.52 -7.89
CA LEU A 200 -6.88 -8.25 -7.01
C LEU A 200 -6.84 -7.65 -5.60
N SER A 201 -6.90 -6.33 -5.48
CA SER A 201 -6.95 -5.63 -4.19
C SER A 201 -8.23 -5.96 -3.42
N ASP A 202 -9.37 -6.01 -4.10
CA ASP A 202 -10.67 -6.35 -3.50
C ASP A 202 -10.74 -7.82 -3.10
N VAL A 203 -10.24 -8.74 -3.93
CA VAL A 203 -10.12 -10.18 -3.59
C VAL A 203 -9.23 -10.34 -2.35
N LYS A 204 -8.08 -9.67 -2.31
CA LYS A 204 -7.17 -9.72 -1.15
C LYS A 204 -7.86 -9.21 0.13
N ARG A 205 -8.56 -8.07 0.05
CA ARG A 205 -9.32 -7.52 1.18
C ARG A 205 -10.41 -8.47 1.64
N PHE A 206 -11.19 -9.04 0.73
CA PHE A 206 -12.26 -9.98 1.03
C PHE A 206 -11.73 -11.26 1.70
N VAL A 207 -10.64 -11.84 1.20
CA VAL A 207 -10.07 -13.05 1.78
C VAL A 207 -9.56 -12.80 3.20
N ILE A 208 -8.91 -11.65 3.42
CA ILE A 208 -8.41 -11.27 4.75
C ILE A 208 -9.59 -11.01 5.70
N SER A 209 -10.59 -10.23 5.29
CA SER A 209 -11.74 -9.86 6.13
C SER A 209 -12.58 -11.09 6.50
N ALA A 210 -12.90 -11.95 5.53
CA ALA A 210 -13.66 -13.17 5.76
C ALA A 210 -12.86 -14.19 6.59
N GLY A 211 -11.54 -14.30 6.35
CA GLY A 211 -10.66 -15.13 7.16
C GLY A 211 -10.66 -14.72 8.64
N ILE A 212 -10.59 -13.41 8.91
CA ILE A 212 -10.69 -12.86 10.28
C ILE A 212 -12.07 -13.12 10.87
N ALA A 213 -13.15 -12.91 10.12
CA ALA A 213 -14.52 -13.12 10.59
C ALA A 213 -14.77 -14.59 10.99
N LEU A 214 -14.30 -15.54 10.18
CA LEU A 214 -14.40 -16.97 10.49
C LEU A 214 -13.60 -17.35 11.74
N TRP A 215 -12.44 -16.73 11.94
CA TRP A 215 -11.64 -16.93 13.16
C TRP A 215 -12.38 -16.43 14.41
N TYR A 216 -13.01 -15.25 14.36
CA TYR A 216 -13.80 -14.72 15.47
C TYR A 216 -15.06 -15.56 15.76
N ALA A 217 -15.72 -16.10 14.73
CA ALA A 217 -16.95 -16.86 14.89
C ALA A 217 -16.73 -18.28 15.43
N ASN A 218 -15.51 -18.83 15.30
CA ASN A 218 -15.16 -20.17 15.82
C ASN A 218 -13.93 -20.12 16.74
N PRO A 219 -14.04 -19.54 17.95
CA PRO A 219 -12.93 -19.44 18.90
C PRO A 219 -12.66 -20.76 19.65
N SER A 220 -13.27 -21.89 19.24
CA SER A 220 -13.30 -23.17 19.96
C SER A 220 -11.94 -23.85 20.18
N SER A 221 -10.83 -23.22 19.78
CA SER A 221 -9.46 -23.61 20.08
C SER A 221 -8.81 -22.89 21.27
N ILE A 222 -9.44 -21.87 21.86
CA ILE A 222 -8.88 -21.06 22.97
C ILE A 222 -9.63 -21.32 24.29
N SER A 223 -10.00 -22.57 24.57
CA SER A 223 -10.35 -22.95 25.93
C SER A 223 -9.18 -23.76 26.52
N PRO A 224 -8.41 -23.23 27.47
CA PRO A 224 -7.48 -24.05 28.22
C PRO A 224 -8.31 -25.12 28.93
N VAL A 225 -7.99 -26.39 28.66
CA VAL A 225 -8.52 -27.53 29.38
C VAL A 225 -8.34 -27.26 30.87
N VAL A 226 -9.42 -26.88 31.55
CA VAL A 226 -9.49 -26.89 33.00
C VAL A 226 -9.50 -28.37 33.38
N PRO A 227 -8.46 -28.90 34.05
CA PRO A 227 -8.46 -30.27 34.49
C PRO A 227 -9.32 -30.35 35.75
N GLY A 228 -10.61 -30.60 35.57
CA GLY A 228 -11.52 -30.72 36.70
C GLY A 228 -12.97 -30.66 36.26
N GLU A 229 -13.47 -31.78 35.76
CA GLU A 229 -14.73 -32.39 36.19
C GLU A 229 -14.98 -33.62 35.31
N GLU A 230 -14.82 -34.78 35.92
CA GLU A 230 -15.13 -36.10 35.36
C GLU A 230 -16.65 -36.24 35.20
N GLY A 231 -17.21 -35.60 34.18
CA GLY A 231 -18.64 -35.58 33.89
C GLY A 231 -18.92 -35.90 32.44
N GLU A 232 -19.01 -37.19 32.13
CA GLU A 232 -19.64 -37.78 30.94
C GLU A 232 -19.26 -37.18 29.58
N GLN A 233 -18.06 -37.58 29.19
CA GLN A 233 -17.44 -37.42 27.89
C GLN A 233 -18.23 -38.13 26.78
N ARG A 234 -19.23 -37.45 26.20
CA ARG A 234 -19.75 -37.77 24.86
C ARG A 234 -18.60 -37.56 23.87
N ARG A 235 -17.89 -38.65 23.55
CA ARG A 235 -16.84 -38.71 22.53
C ARG A 235 -17.38 -38.23 21.18
N ALA A 236 -17.20 -36.95 20.88
CA ALA A 236 -17.11 -36.50 19.50
C ALA A 236 -15.79 -37.05 18.93
N PRO A 237 -15.77 -37.57 17.69
CA PRO A 237 -14.58 -38.20 17.10
C PRO A 237 -13.44 -37.19 17.01
N SER A 238 -12.47 -37.32 17.93
CA SER A 238 -11.35 -36.40 18.17
C SER A 238 -10.18 -36.56 17.19
N GLY A 239 -10.40 -37.22 16.04
CA GLY A 239 -9.33 -37.64 15.14
C GLY A 239 -9.05 -36.74 13.93
N GLU A 240 -10.02 -35.99 13.42
CA GLU A 240 -9.88 -35.34 12.09
C GLU A 240 -9.86 -33.81 12.11
N PHE A 241 -10.22 -33.16 13.23
CA PHE A 241 -10.39 -31.70 13.25
C PHE A 241 -9.08 -30.90 13.25
N LYS A 242 -7.93 -31.53 13.57
CA LYS A 242 -6.61 -30.86 13.56
C LYS A 242 -6.02 -30.62 12.16
N ARG A 243 -6.58 -31.21 11.08
CA ARG A 243 -6.12 -30.96 9.70
C ARG A 243 -6.94 -29.90 8.94
N ALA A 244 -8.04 -29.41 9.50
CA ALA A 244 -8.97 -28.53 8.77
C ALA A 244 -8.55 -27.04 8.73
N TRP A 245 -7.54 -26.61 9.51
CA TRP A 245 -7.25 -25.18 9.67
C TRP A 245 -6.56 -24.54 8.45
N GLY A 246 -5.69 -25.27 7.73
CA GLY A 246 -5.19 -24.80 6.44
C GLY A 246 -6.27 -24.71 5.35
N SER A 247 -7.39 -25.41 5.54
CA SER A 247 -8.51 -25.45 4.57
C SER A 247 -9.38 -24.21 4.60
N ASN A 248 -9.48 -23.50 5.73
CA ASN A 248 -10.45 -22.42 5.87
C ASN A 248 -10.11 -21.22 4.98
N SER A 249 -8.84 -20.85 4.90
CA SER A 249 -8.42 -19.72 4.04
C SER A 249 -8.49 -20.05 2.55
N LEU A 250 -8.21 -21.31 2.18
CA LEU A 250 -8.38 -21.78 0.81
C LEU A 250 -9.85 -21.87 0.42
N MET A 251 -10.73 -22.26 1.35
CA MET A 251 -12.17 -22.22 1.16
C MET A 251 -12.68 -20.79 0.95
N VAL A 252 -12.20 -19.82 1.74
CA VAL A 252 -12.54 -18.40 1.53
C VAL A 252 -12.03 -17.88 0.20
N LEU A 253 -10.81 -18.26 -0.20
CA LEU A 253 -10.26 -17.91 -1.50
C LEU A 253 -11.10 -18.54 -2.63
N ASP A 254 -11.52 -19.79 -2.48
CA ASP A 254 -12.42 -20.46 -3.42
C ASP A 254 -13.75 -19.74 -3.52
N TRP A 255 -14.34 -19.31 -2.40
CA TRP A 255 -15.56 -18.48 -2.41
C TRP A 255 -15.37 -17.13 -3.11
N ALA A 256 -14.19 -16.53 -2.98
CA ALA A 256 -13.83 -15.28 -3.66
C ALA A 256 -13.71 -15.48 -5.18
N LEU A 257 -13.11 -16.60 -5.61
CA LEU A 257 -12.84 -16.91 -7.01
C LEU A 257 -14.01 -17.58 -7.73
N SER A 258 -14.96 -18.17 -7.01
CA SER A 258 -16.15 -18.83 -7.56
C SER A 258 -17.41 -17.95 -7.44
N CYS A 259 -18.15 -18.10 -6.35
CA CYS A 259 -19.48 -17.51 -6.16
C CYS A 259 -19.46 -15.98 -6.06
N SER A 260 -18.38 -15.40 -5.53
CA SER A 260 -18.28 -13.94 -5.29
C SER A 260 -17.47 -13.21 -6.36
N PHE A 261 -16.90 -13.92 -7.34
CA PHE A 261 -15.98 -13.29 -8.28
C PHE A 261 -16.68 -12.23 -9.15
N GLY A 262 -17.90 -12.52 -9.60
CA GLY A 262 -18.69 -11.58 -10.40
C GLY A 262 -19.02 -10.29 -9.65
N THR A 263 -19.37 -10.39 -8.36
CA THR A 263 -19.67 -9.21 -7.54
C THR A 263 -18.41 -8.41 -7.22
N LEU A 264 -17.26 -9.06 -7.00
CA LEU A 264 -15.96 -8.38 -6.83
C LEU A 264 -15.52 -7.66 -8.12
N CYS A 265 -15.73 -8.26 -9.29
CA CYS A 265 -15.44 -7.63 -10.58
C CYS A 265 -16.32 -6.39 -10.84
N ILE A 266 -17.62 -6.48 -10.53
CA ILE A 266 -18.54 -5.35 -10.67
C ILE A 266 -18.20 -4.28 -9.63
N SER A 267 -17.89 -4.68 -8.39
CA SER A 267 -17.49 -3.76 -7.33
C SER A 267 -16.27 -2.94 -7.74
N SER A 268 -15.16 -3.58 -8.11
CA SER A 268 -13.93 -2.90 -8.53
C SER A 268 -14.14 -1.94 -9.71
N LEU A 269 -15.04 -2.26 -10.64
CA LEU A 269 -15.39 -1.37 -11.77
C LEU A 269 -16.18 -0.13 -11.32
N VAL A 270 -17.02 -0.25 -10.30
CA VAL A 270 -17.86 0.84 -9.78
C VAL A 270 -17.15 1.68 -8.72
N THR A 271 -16.31 1.05 -7.88
CA THR A 271 -15.65 1.71 -6.75
C THR A 271 -14.65 2.77 -7.20
N VAL A 272 -13.85 2.49 -8.25
CA VAL A 272 -12.84 3.45 -8.73
C VAL A 272 -13.47 4.78 -9.21
N PRO A 273 -14.48 4.78 -10.11
CA PRO A 273 -15.19 6.01 -10.47
C PRO A 273 -15.87 6.68 -9.27
N ALA A 274 -16.50 5.90 -8.39
CA ALA A 274 -17.18 6.45 -7.22
C ALA A 274 -16.23 7.14 -6.26
N GLU A 275 -15.03 6.59 -6.03
CA GLU A 275 -13.99 7.22 -5.23
C GLU A 275 -13.46 8.48 -5.90
N ILE A 276 -13.23 8.49 -7.22
CA ILE A 276 -12.81 9.70 -7.96
C ILE A 276 -13.85 10.80 -7.83
N VAL A 277 -15.14 10.48 -8.01
CA VAL A 277 -16.25 11.42 -7.81
C VAL A 277 -16.24 11.90 -6.36
N ARG A 278 -16.11 11.00 -5.38
CA ARG A 278 -16.04 11.36 -3.97
C ARG A 278 -14.86 12.31 -3.69
N TRP A 279 -13.69 12.05 -4.24
CA TRP A 279 -12.51 12.92 -4.12
C TRP A 279 -12.69 14.29 -4.77
N LEU A 280 -13.37 14.35 -5.92
CA LEU A 280 -13.63 15.60 -6.64
C LEU A 280 -14.67 16.47 -5.93
N PHE A 281 -15.63 15.85 -5.22
CA PHE A 281 -16.81 16.54 -4.73
C PHE A 281 -17.00 16.56 -3.22
N GLN A 282 -16.23 15.79 -2.44
CA GLN A 282 -16.25 15.96 -1.00
C GLN A 282 -15.68 17.33 -0.67
N PRO A 283 -16.50 18.27 -0.13
CA PRO A 283 -15.93 19.49 0.41
C PRO A 283 -14.91 19.07 1.48
N PRO A 284 -13.82 19.82 1.65
CA PRO A 284 -12.87 19.57 2.73
C PRO A 284 -13.66 19.44 4.03
N PRO A 285 -13.41 18.40 4.84
CA PRO A 285 -14.14 18.18 6.08
C PRO A 285 -14.12 19.47 6.88
N ARG A 286 -15.31 19.98 7.18
CA ARG A 286 -15.48 21.19 7.96
C ARG A 286 -15.10 20.82 9.39
N ASP A 287 -13.96 21.31 9.86
CA ASP A 287 -13.45 21.11 11.23
C ASP A 287 -14.35 21.78 12.31
N ASP A 288 -15.45 22.40 11.90
CA ASP A 288 -16.38 23.08 12.80
C ASP A 288 -17.49 22.11 13.25
N SER A 289 -17.52 21.86 14.57
CA SER A 289 -18.64 21.32 15.36
C SER A 289 -19.04 19.83 15.16
N MET A 290 -18.14 18.90 15.46
CA MET A 290 -18.53 17.55 15.93
C MET A 290 -18.39 17.39 17.45
N TRP A 291 -18.19 18.50 18.17
CA TRP A 291 -18.31 18.62 19.62
C TRP A 291 -19.51 19.50 19.94
N GLY A 292 -20.51 18.92 20.64
CA GLY A 292 -21.54 19.70 21.32
C GLY A 292 -22.98 19.48 20.87
N GLU A 293 -23.43 18.22 20.71
CA GLU A 293 -24.86 17.93 20.89
C GLU A 293 -25.14 17.89 22.41
N GLY A 294 -25.12 19.08 22.99
CA GLY A 294 -25.36 19.35 24.40
C GLY A 294 -25.99 20.73 24.52
N THR A 295 -27.27 20.81 24.16
CA THR A 295 -28.23 21.85 24.59
C THR A 295 -27.65 23.26 24.68
N PHE A 296 -27.42 23.91 23.54
CA PHE A 296 -27.38 25.37 23.52
C PHE A 296 -28.77 25.86 23.08
N GLU A 297 -29.42 26.57 23.98
CA GLU A 297 -30.64 27.33 23.68
C GLU A 297 -30.37 28.21 22.45
N PRO A 298 -31.34 28.32 21.51
CA PRO A 298 -31.18 29.23 20.39
C PRO A 298 -31.14 30.65 20.93
N ASP A 299 -29.96 31.27 20.96
CA ASP A 299 -29.85 32.72 21.07
C ASP A 299 -30.56 33.33 19.85
N GLU A 300 -31.70 33.97 20.08
CA GLU A 300 -32.59 34.55 19.06
C GLU A 300 -32.02 35.80 18.36
N ASP A 301 -30.76 36.17 18.62
CA ASP A 301 -30.15 37.41 18.12
C ASP A 301 -29.08 37.17 17.02
N LEU A 302 -29.31 36.20 16.12
CA LEU A 302 -28.37 35.95 15.02
C LEU A 302 -28.50 37.01 13.91
N GLU A 303 -27.44 37.81 13.77
CA GLU A 303 -27.21 38.76 12.67
C GLU A 303 -27.50 38.14 11.29
N PRO A 304 -27.99 38.94 10.32
CA PRO A 304 -28.35 38.44 9.00
C PRO A 304 -27.16 37.74 8.33
N PRO A 305 -27.38 36.58 7.68
CA PRO A 305 -26.31 35.77 7.13
C PRO A 305 -25.40 36.60 6.23
N GLY A 306 -24.10 36.51 6.52
CA GLY A 306 -23.07 37.24 5.80
C GLY A 306 -23.14 36.95 4.30
N CYS A 307 -22.60 37.87 3.48
CA CYS A 307 -22.54 37.69 2.03
C CYS A 307 -21.93 36.33 1.61
N VAL A 308 -20.98 35.83 2.41
CA VAL A 308 -20.31 34.53 2.22
C VAL A 308 -21.28 33.35 2.34
N ASP A 309 -22.21 33.38 3.30
CA ASP A 309 -23.18 32.29 3.51
C ASP A 309 -24.21 32.24 2.38
N ARG A 310 -24.58 33.40 1.82
CA ARG A 310 -25.47 33.47 0.66
C ARG A 310 -24.82 32.95 -0.62
N VAL A 311 -23.54 33.27 -0.84
CA VAL A 311 -22.78 32.72 -1.99
C VAL A 311 -22.58 31.22 -1.84
N ARG A 312 -22.31 30.73 -0.62
CA ARG A 312 -22.20 29.29 -0.34
C ARG A 312 -23.54 28.57 -0.57
N ALA A 313 -24.65 29.09 -0.06
CA ALA A 313 -25.97 28.52 -0.26
C ALA A 313 -26.36 28.47 -1.75
N TRP A 314 -26.01 29.51 -2.50
CA TRP A 314 -26.22 29.55 -3.95
C TRP A 314 -25.36 28.52 -4.70
N TYR A 315 -24.07 28.42 -4.35
CA TYR A 315 -23.16 27.42 -4.92
C TYR A 315 -23.65 25.99 -4.62
N GLU A 316 -24.02 25.69 -3.39
CA GLU A 316 -24.57 24.38 -3.00
C GLU A 316 -25.89 24.07 -3.72
N GLY A 317 -26.76 25.07 -3.91
CA GLY A 317 -28.00 24.92 -4.65
C GLY A 317 -27.79 24.66 -6.14
N CYS A 318 -26.86 25.40 -6.76
CA CYS A 318 -26.52 25.24 -8.17
C CYS A 318 -25.82 23.91 -8.42
N CYS A 319 -24.86 23.52 -7.57
CA CYS A 319 -24.23 22.20 -7.62
C CYS A 319 -25.24 21.07 -7.42
N ARG A 320 -26.16 21.17 -6.45
CA ARG A 320 -27.23 20.16 -6.26
C ARG A 320 -28.19 20.08 -7.45
N SER A 321 -28.55 21.21 -8.06
CA SER A 321 -29.37 21.24 -9.27
C SER A 321 -28.68 20.52 -10.43
N LEU A 322 -27.39 20.81 -10.65
CA LEU A 322 -26.59 20.19 -11.70
C LEU A 322 -26.36 18.70 -11.41
N TRP A 323 -26.22 18.33 -10.14
CA TRP A 323 -26.11 16.95 -9.65
C TRP A 323 -27.36 16.11 -9.97
N ARG A 324 -28.55 16.67 -9.72
CA ARG A 324 -29.81 16.02 -10.07
C ARG A 324 -29.99 15.91 -11.57
N ALA A 325 -29.66 16.97 -12.31
CA ALA A 325 -29.75 16.97 -13.76
C ALA A 325 -28.80 15.95 -14.42
N ALA A 326 -27.61 15.73 -13.84
CA ALA A 326 -26.65 14.74 -14.30
C ALA A 326 -27.00 13.29 -13.92
N GLY A 327 -28.08 13.05 -13.17
CA GLY A 327 -28.46 11.71 -12.70
C GLY A 327 -27.49 11.12 -11.67
N LEU A 328 -26.62 11.93 -11.07
CA LEU A 328 -25.63 11.47 -10.09
C LEU A 328 -26.28 11.05 -8.76
N GLU A 329 -27.49 11.52 -8.45
CA GLU A 329 -28.24 11.10 -7.26
C GLU A 329 -28.71 9.64 -7.36
N SER A 330 -29.11 9.18 -8.56
CA SER A 330 -29.46 7.78 -8.79
C SER A 330 -28.20 6.90 -8.87
N LEU A 331 -27.10 7.43 -9.40
CA LEU A 331 -25.79 6.76 -9.38
C LEU A 331 -25.28 6.59 -7.95
N MET A 332 -25.33 7.63 -7.11
CA MET A 332 -24.97 7.54 -5.69
C MET A 332 -25.91 6.60 -4.95
N GLY A 333 -27.21 6.66 -5.20
CA GLY A 333 -28.16 5.71 -4.62
C GLY A 333 -27.90 4.25 -5.04
N PHE A 334 -27.40 4.02 -6.25
CA PHE A 334 -26.96 2.70 -6.72
C PHE A 334 -25.62 2.29 -6.08
N VAL A 335 -24.66 3.21 -6.02
CA VAL A 335 -23.36 3.01 -5.35
C VAL A 335 -23.57 2.73 -3.87
N ASP A 336 -24.48 3.42 -3.17
CA ASP A 336 -24.82 3.17 -1.77
C ASP A 336 -25.49 1.81 -1.59
N ARG A 337 -26.36 1.39 -2.52
CA ARG A 337 -26.94 0.04 -2.50
C ARG A 337 -25.91 -1.05 -2.77
N MET A 338 -24.87 -0.76 -3.56
CA MET A 338 -23.70 -1.64 -3.76
C MET A 338 -22.68 -1.53 -2.63
N ALA A 339 -22.65 -0.40 -1.92
CA ALA A 339 -21.84 -0.14 -0.75
C ALA A 339 -22.31 -0.98 0.44
N VAL A 340 -23.57 -1.43 0.49
CA VAL A 340 -24.07 -2.36 1.52
C VAL A 340 -23.47 -3.77 1.38
N PRO A 341 -23.49 -4.45 0.20
CA PRO A 341 -22.75 -5.69 0.02
C PRO A 341 -21.24 -5.47 0.08
N MET A 342 -20.71 -4.34 -0.40
CA MET A 342 -19.30 -3.99 -0.17
C MET A 342 -18.99 -3.78 1.31
N ALA A 343 -19.89 -3.22 2.11
CA ALA A 343 -19.76 -3.08 3.55
C ALA A 343 -19.77 -4.46 4.22
N ALA A 344 -20.63 -5.37 3.76
CA ALA A 344 -20.66 -6.74 4.24
C ALA A 344 -19.38 -7.52 3.88
N ILE A 345 -18.84 -7.33 2.66
CA ILE A 345 -17.62 -7.97 2.14
C ILE A 345 -16.34 -7.38 2.77
N SER A 346 -16.27 -6.05 2.90
CA SER A 346 -15.15 -5.31 3.49
C SER A 346 -15.10 -5.40 5.01
N ALA A 347 -16.06 -6.10 5.63
CA ALA A 347 -16.26 -6.09 7.08
C ALA A 347 -16.41 -4.66 7.63
N TYR A 348 -17.02 -3.75 6.87
CA TYR A 348 -17.33 -2.40 7.32
C TYR A 348 -18.15 -2.37 8.62
N PRO A 349 -19.11 -3.28 8.92
CA PRO A 349 -19.74 -3.33 10.24
C PRO A 349 -18.77 -3.68 11.37
N PHE A 350 -17.74 -4.50 11.09
CA PHE A 350 -16.68 -4.80 12.06
C PHE A 350 -15.73 -3.60 12.19
N CYS A 351 -15.32 -2.98 11.09
CA CYS A 351 -14.50 -1.77 11.10
C CYS A 351 -15.25 -0.58 11.67
N HIS A 352 -16.57 -0.50 11.49
CA HIS A 352 -17.46 0.51 12.05
C HIS A 352 -17.69 0.22 13.52
N SER A 353 -17.89 -1.04 13.95
CA SER A 353 -17.95 -1.41 15.36
C SER A 353 -16.62 -1.09 16.06
N ALA A 354 -15.49 -1.46 15.45
CA ALA A 354 -14.16 -1.08 15.91
C ALA A 354 -13.99 0.44 15.91
N LYS A 355 -14.46 1.16 14.88
CA LYS A 355 -14.42 2.62 14.80
C LYS A 355 -15.33 3.27 15.84
N THR A 356 -16.49 2.69 16.15
CA THR A 356 -17.40 3.15 17.21
C THR A 356 -16.81 2.87 18.59
N VAL A 357 -16.12 1.75 18.78
CA VAL A 357 -15.32 1.47 19.99
C VAL A 357 -14.15 2.46 20.08
N SER A 358 -13.47 2.75 18.97
CA SER A 358 -12.44 3.80 18.89
C SER A 358 -13.03 5.19 19.13
N TYR A 359 -14.25 5.48 18.69
CA TYR A 359 -14.97 6.74 18.92
C TYR A 359 -15.41 6.89 20.37
N LEU A 360 -15.85 5.79 20.99
CA LEU A 360 -16.14 5.72 22.42
C LEU A 360 -14.85 5.92 23.22
N MET A 361 -13.71 5.41 22.75
CA MET A 361 -12.39 5.76 23.28
C MET A 361 -11.96 7.20 22.93
N ALA A 362 -12.42 7.76 21.81
CA ALA A 362 -12.15 9.12 21.31
C ALA A 362 -12.83 10.23 22.10
N SER A 363 -13.86 9.91 22.89
CA SER A 363 -14.38 10.81 23.92
C SER A 363 -13.29 11.29 24.92
N ASN A 364 -12.13 10.63 24.94
CA ASN A 364 -10.87 11.20 25.39
C ASN A 364 -10.03 11.66 24.17
N ASP A 365 -10.17 12.91 23.73
CA ASP A 365 -9.66 13.56 22.50
C ASP A 365 -8.26 13.18 21.97
N LEU A 366 -7.36 12.69 22.82
CA LEU A 366 -6.02 12.23 22.44
C LEU A 366 -5.96 10.75 22.00
N ALA A 367 -7.01 9.98 22.24
CA ALA A 367 -7.07 8.53 22.02
C ALA A 367 -7.07 8.14 20.55
N GLU A 368 -7.88 8.81 19.75
CA GLU A 368 -8.11 8.48 18.35
C GLU A 368 -6.92 8.87 17.50
N VAL A 369 -6.37 10.06 17.75
CA VAL A 369 -5.16 10.54 17.07
C VAL A 369 -3.97 9.65 17.41
N VAL A 370 -3.84 9.18 18.65
CA VAL A 370 -2.70 8.36 19.04
C VAL A 370 -2.89 6.90 18.63
N ALA A 371 -3.98 6.20 18.94
CA ALA A 371 -4.09 4.76 18.64
C ALA A 371 -4.15 4.46 17.12
N ASP A 372 -4.92 5.25 16.36
CA ASP A 372 -5.13 4.99 14.94
C ASP A 372 -3.97 5.53 14.09
N ARG A 373 -3.41 6.71 14.46
CA ARG A 373 -2.18 7.17 13.78
C ARG A 373 -0.95 6.43 14.25
N THR A 374 -0.78 6.03 15.52
CA THR A 374 0.43 5.31 15.93
C THR A 374 0.49 3.91 15.35
N SER A 375 -0.60 3.16 15.26
CA SER A 375 -0.58 1.84 14.60
C SER A 375 -0.24 1.98 13.10
N ALA A 376 -0.89 2.92 12.41
CA ALA A 376 -0.57 3.25 11.02
C ALA A 376 0.88 3.77 10.87
N TRP A 377 1.37 4.54 11.84
CA TRP A 377 2.71 5.12 11.83
C TRP A 377 3.77 4.08 12.17
N VAL A 378 3.54 3.14 13.10
CA VAL A 378 4.40 1.99 13.37
C VAL A 378 4.51 1.12 12.11
N LEU A 379 3.40 0.86 11.43
CA LEU A 379 3.42 0.09 10.19
C LEU A 379 4.14 0.83 9.06
N ARG A 380 3.93 2.15 8.94
CA ARG A 380 4.61 3.00 7.93
C ARG A 380 6.10 3.21 8.24
N VAL A 381 6.46 3.37 9.51
CA VAL A 381 7.86 3.50 9.95
C VAL A 381 8.55 2.15 9.81
N GLY A 382 7.90 1.06 10.19
CA GLY A 382 8.39 -0.30 9.96
C GLY A 382 8.62 -0.58 8.47
N SER A 383 7.66 -0.22 7.60
CA SER A 383 7.83 -0.36 6.16
C SER A 383 8.91 0.57 5.59
N LEU A 384 9.07 1.78 6.13
CA LEU A 384 10.12 2.72 5.74
C LEU A 384 11.50 2.22 6.18
N VAL A 385 11.63 1.67 7.39
CA VAL A 385 12.86 1.03 7.87
C VAL A 385 13.20 -0.17 7.00
N LEU A 386 12.24 -1.03 6.68
CA LEU A 386 12.45 -2.16 5.76
C LEU A 386 12.86 -1.70 4.35
N ALA A 387 12.20 -0.66 3.82
CA ALA A 387 12.54 -0.06 2.53
C ALA A 387 13.92 0.61 2.54
N PHE A 388 14.31 1.23 3.66
CA PHE A 388 15.63 1.80 3.82
C PHE A 388 16.69 0.70 3.88
N CYS A 389 16.46 -0.36 4.67
CA CYS A 389 17.34 -1.52 4.72
C CYS A 389 17.49 -2.18 3.34
N SER A 390 16.41 -2.33 2.58
CA SER A 390 16.48 -2.88 1.22
C SER A 390 17.20 -1.94 0.25
N ALA A 391 16.97 -0.62 0.33
CA ALA A 391 17.66 0.37 -0.48
C ALA A 391 19.17 0.44 -0.19
N VAL A 392 19.57 0.39 1.09
CA VAL A 392 20.98 0.32 1.49
C VAL A 392 21.62 -0.98 0.99
N SER A 393 20.91 -2.11 1.13
CA SER A 393 21.38 -3.39 0.59
C SER A 393 21.58 -3.32 -0.92
N ALA A 394 20.64 -2.69 -1.66
CA ALA A 394 20.75 -2.49 -3.10
C ALA A 394 21.90 -1.57 -3.49
N ALA A 395 22.12 -0.49 -2.75
CA ALA A 395 23.21 0.44 -2.98
C ALA A 395 24.58 -0.23 -2.77
N LEU A 396 24.73 -1.01 -1.69
CA LEU A 396 25.96 -1.77 -1.43
C LEU A 396 26.23 -2.80 -2.54
N LEU A 397 25.21 -3.55 -2.97
CA LEU A 397 25.31 -4.49 -4.09
C LEU A 397 25.67 -3.79 -5.41
N TYR A 398 25.08 -2.62 -5.67
CA TYR A 398 25.40 -1.81 -6.85
C TYR A 398 26.86 -1.31 -6.82
N THR A 399 27.35 -0.84 -5.67
CA THR A 399 28.74 -0.35 -5.56
C THR A 399 29.76 -1.46 -5.74
N GLU A 400 29.50 -2.67 -5.23
CA GLU A 400 30.36 -3.82 -5.46
C GLU A 400 30.29 -4.31 -6.91
N TYR A 401 29.11 -4.27 -7.54
CA TYR A 401 28.96 -4.56 -8.97
C TYR A 401 29.74 -3.58 -9.84
N VAL A 402 29.64 -2.28 -9.59
CA VAL A 402 30.37 -1.24 -10.34
C VAL A 402 31.88 -1.37 -10.14
N ARG A 403 32.34 -1.68 -8.92
CA ARG A 403 33.77 -1.96 -8.66
C ARG A 403 34.27 -3.19 -9.43
N TRP A 404 33.49 -4.27 -9.45
CA TRP A 404 33.81 -5.46 -10.22
C TRP A 404 33.88 -5.16 -11.72
N ALA A 405 32.88 -4.44 -12.26
CA ALA A 405 32.80 -4.08 -13.67
C ALA A 405 33.95 -3.15 -14.11
N MET A 406 34.38 -2.20 -13.26
CA MET A 406 35.50 -1.31 -13.57
C MET A 406 36.88 -1.90 -13.24
N GLY A 407 36.95 -2.89 -12.34
CA GLY A 407 38.20 -3.55 -11.93
C GLY A 407 38.67 -4.67 -12.86
N GLY A 408 37.80 -5.18 -13.74
CA GLY A 408 38.10 -6.29 -14.65
C GLY A 408 38.79 -5.92 -15.97
N GLY A 409 39.03 -4.63 -16.25
CA GLY A 409 39.65 -4.17 -17.51
C GLY A 409 41.16 -3.86 -17.41
N GLY A 410 41.85 -4.40 -16.40
CA GLY A 410 43.20 -4.00 -16.03
C GLY A 410 44.34 -4.98 -16.30
N ASP A 411 44.08 -6.14 -16.92
CA ASP A 411 45.12 -7.13 -17.29
C ASP A 411 45.09 -7.46 -18.79
#